data_AF-A0A853JQL5-F1
#
_entry.id   AF-A0A853JQL5-F1
#
_cell.length_a   1.000
_cell.length_b   1.000
_cell.length_c   1.000
_cell.angle_alpha   90.00
_cell.angle_beta   90.00
_cell.angle_gamma   90.00
#
_symmetry.space_group_name_H-M   'P 1'
#
loop_
_entity.id
_entity.type
_entity.pdbx_description
1 polymer ?
#
loop_
_entity_poly.entity_id
_entity_poly.type
_entity_poly.pdbx_seq_one_letter_code
_entity_poly.pdbx_strand_id
1 'polypeptide(L)'
;MASYVKEPVVIEAFQYDGDFMNRDGTYYVPEWAQTALEQGTLHFDGPELQIRTLEGPLRVSVGDYIIKGVQNELYPCKPDIFRQTYSLLE
;
A
#
# COMPACT_ATOMS: atom_id res chain seq x y z
N MET A 1 5.76 -29.52 -22.97
CA MET A 1 5.00 -28.62 -22.07
C MET A 1 5.87 -27.42 -21.80
N ALA A 2 5.33 -26.20 -21.93
CA ALA A 2 6.08 -24.98 -21.67
C ALA A 2 5.86 -24.55 -20.21
N SER A 3 6.95 -24.24 -19.50
CA SER A 3 6.93 -23.65 -18.17
C SER A 3 7.39 -22.21 -18.28
N TYR A 4 6.76 -21.31 -17.54
CA TYR A 4 7.05 -19.89 -17.58
C TYR A 4 7.37 -19.41 -16.16
N VAL A 5 8.33 -18.50 -16.04
CA VAL A 5 8.65 -17.79 -14.80
C VAL A 5 8.07 -16.38 -14.90
N LYS A 6 7.49 -15.89 -13.81
CA LYS A 6 7.04 -14.50 -13.73
C LYS A 6 8.28 -13.60 -13.65
N GLU A 7 8.30 -12.53 -14.44
CA GLU A 7 9.37 -11.54 -14.35
C GLU A 7 9.38 -10.89 -12.96
N PRO A 8 10.56 -10.50 -12.43
CA PRO A 8 10.66 -9.82 -11.15
C PRO A 8 9.89 -8.49 -11.23
N VAL A 9 8.92 -8.31 -10.35
CA VAL A 9 8.10 -7.10 -10.31
C VAL A 9 8.68 -6.17 -9.26
N VAL A 10 9.14 -5.00 -9.69
CA VAL A 10 9.50 -3.90 -8.79
C VAL A 10 8.22 -3.23 -8.31
N ILE A 11 8.11 -3.00 -7.00
CA ILE A 11 6.95 -2.38 -6.36
C ILE A 11 7.38 -1.18 -5.52
N GLU A 12 6.47 -0.24 -5.36
CA GLU A 12 6.59 0.83 -4.37
C GLU A 12 5.72 0.48 -3.16
N ALA A 13 6.24 0.68 -1.95
CA ALA A 13 5.46 0.46 -0.73
C ALA A 13 5.92 1.40 0.39
N PHE A 14 5.01 1.68 1.32
CA PHE A 14 5.35 2.34 2.58
C PHE A 14 4.65 1.63 3.74
N GLN A 15 5.22 1.74 4.94
CA GLN A 15 4.60 1.19 6.14
C GLN A 15 3.62 2.22 6.72
N TYR A 16 2.37 1.81 6.92
CA TYR A 16 1.35 2.64 7.52
C TYR A 16 1.52 2.67 9.04
N ASP A 17 1.66 3.86 9.62
CA ASP A 17 1.89 4.06 11.05
C ASP A 17 0.66 4.64 11.79
N GLY A 18 -0.45 4.85 11.09
CA GLY A 18 -1.68 5.40 11.66
C GLY A 18 -2.03 6.79 11.16
N ASP A 19 -1.10 7.46 10.48
CA ASP A 19 -1.31 8.78 9.90
C ASP A 19 -0.67 8.86 8.50
N PHE A 20 -0.94 9.94 7.80
CA PHE A 20 -0.35 10.25 6.49
C PHE A 20 0.33 11.62 6.51
N MET A 21 0.07 12.43 7.54
CA MET A 21 0.49 13.83 7.65
C MET A 21 1.24 14.08 8.95
N ASN A 22 2.28 14.91 8.86
CA ASN A 22 2.93 15.45 10.04
C ASN A 22 2.02 16.47 10.74
N ARG A 23 2.37 16.79 11.99
CA ARG A 23 1.70 17.85 12.77
C ARG A 23 1.69 19.23 12.08
N ASP A 24 2.64 19.46 11.17
CA ASP A 24 2.76 20.69 10.37
C ASP A 24 1.86 20.70 9.13
N GLY A 25 1.15 19.60 8.85
CA GLY A 25 0.26 19.46 7.67
C GLY A 25 0.97 18.97 6.41
N THR A 26 2.25 18.56 6.48
CA THR A 26 2.97 17.98 5.34
C THR A 26 2.79 16.47 5.28
N TYR A 27 2.49 15.95 4.09
CA TYR A 27 2.46 14.50 3.86
C TYR A 27 3.89 13.92 3.91
N TYR A 28 4.06 12.82 4.64
CA TYR A 28 5.31 12.02 4.62
C TYR A 28 5.16 10.72 3.82
N VAL A 29 3.97 10.46 3.29
CA VAL A 29 3.70 9.32 2.43
C VAL A 29 4.02 9.64 0.97
N PRO A 30 4.27 8.62 0.12
CA PRO A 30 4.50 8.81 -1.31
C PRO A 30 3.39 9.58 -2.00
N GLU A 31 3.71 10.31 -3.07
CA GLU A 31 2.73 11.11 -3.84
C GLU A 31 1.54 10.27 -4.33
N TRP A 32 1.80 9.04 -4.77
CA TRP A 32 0.73 8.14 -5.20
C TRP A 32 -0.26 7.77 -4.08
N ALA A 33 0.19 7.75 -2.82
CA ALA A 33 -0.68 7.48 -1.68
C ALA A 33 -1.58 8.69 -1.37
N GLN A 34 -1.05 9.90 -1.56
CA GLN A 34 -1.81 11.15 -1.47
C GLN A 34 -2.88 11.19 -2.55
N THR A 35 -2.51 10.91 -3.81
CA THR A 35 -3.46 10.81 -4.92
C THR A 35 -4.53 9.76 -4.67
N ALA A 36 -4.16 8.61 -4.08
CA ALA A 36 -5.11 7.57 -3.73
C ALA A 36 -6.09 7.98 -2.62
N LEU A 37 -5.67 8.80 -1.66
CA LEU A 37 -6.57 9.43 -0.68
C LEU A 37 -7.53 10.40 -1.36
N GLU A 38 -7.02 11.27 -2.23
CA GLU A 38 -7.85 12.27 -2.94
C GLU A 38 -8.89 11.60 -3.85
N GLN A 39 -8.55 10.48 -4.47
CA GLN A 39 -9.46 9.68 -5.30
C GLN A 39 -10.44 8.81 -4.49
N GLY A 40 -10.26 8.70 -3.17
CA GLY A 40 -11.05 7.83 -2.30
C GLY A 40 -10.75 6.33 -2.47
N THR A 41 -9.63 5.99 -3.12
CA THR A 41 -9.12 4.61 -3.16
C THR A 41 -8.60 4.25 -1.77
N LEU A 42 -7.80 5.11 -1.15
CA LEU A 42 -7.54 5.08 0.27
C LEU A 42 -8.56 5.96 0.97
N HIS A 43 -9.16 5.47 2.05
CA HIS A 43 -10.09 6.28 2.83
C HIS A 43 -10.10 5.82 4.28
N PHE A 44 -10.39 6.75 5.18
CA PHE A 44 -10.54 6.47 6.60
C PHE A 44 -12.01 6.22 6.90
N ASP A 45 -12.30 5.03 7.42
CA ASP A 45 -13.60 4.65 7.97
C ASP A 45 -13.50 4.73 9.49
N GLY A 46 -13.73 5.93 10.02
CA GLY A 46 -13.48 6.24 11.43
C GLY A 46 -11.98 6.16 11.76
N PRO A 47 -11.55 5.35 12.75
CA PRO A 47 -10.14 5.17 13.08
C PRO A 47 -9.40 4.16 12.19
N GLU A 48 -10.10 3.43 11.31
CA GLU A 48 -9.51 2.40 10.47
C GLU A 48 -9.24 2.92 9.05
N LEU A 49 -8.06 2.65 8.51
CA LEU A 49 -7.76 2.91 7.10
C LEU A 49 -8.27 1.74 6.25
N GLN A 50 -8.88 2.05 5.11
CA GLN A 50 -9.37 1.06 4.15
C GLN A 50 -8.91 1.39 2.73
N ILE A 51 -8.63 0.35 1.96
CA ILE A 51 -8.39 0.41 0.52
C ILE A 51 -9.64 -0.08 -0.19
N ARG A 52 -10.25 0.77 -0.99
CA ARG A 52 -11.39 0.41 -1.83
C ARG A 52 -10.89 -0.36 -3.05
N THR A 53 -11.26 -1.64 -3.14
CA THR A 53 -11.03 -2.47 -4.34
C THR A 53 -12.34 -2.87 -4.98
N LEU A 54 -12.27 -3.51 -6.16
CA LEU A 54 -13.44 -4.06 -6.85
C LEU A 54 -14.06 -5.24 -6.10
N GLU A 55 -13.28 -5.95 -5.27
CA GLU A 55 -13.73 -7.09 -4.47
C GLU A 55 -14.29 -6.68 -3.11
N GLY A 56 -14.12 -5.41 -2.72
CA GLY A 56 -14.61 -4.84 -1.47
C GLY A 56 -13.56 -3.99 -0.76
N PRO A 57 -13.90 -3.39 0.38
CA PRO A 57 -12.93 -2.66 1.19
C PRO A 57 -11.95 -3.63 1.86
N LEU A 58 -10.65 -3.39 1.69
CA LEU A 58 -9.58 -4.06 2.42
C LEU A 58 -9.15 -3.19 3.59
N ARG A 59 -9.14 -3.75 4.80
CA ARG A 59 -8.68 -3.03 5.99
C ARG A 59 -7.17 -3.00 6.06
N VAL A 60 -6.64 -1.86 6.49
CA VAL A 60 -5.21 -1.65 6.73
C VAL A 60 -5.02 -1.36 8.21
N SER A 61 -4.19 -2.16 8.86
CA SER A 61 -3.83 -1.96 10.26
C SER A 61 -2.53 -1.17 10.38
N VAL A 62 -2.35 -0.46 11.49
CA VAL A 62 -1.05 0.13 11.84
C VAL A 62 0.03 -0.95 11.84
N GLY A 63 1.13 -0.67 11.15
CA GLY A 63 2.25 -1.58 10.91
C GLY A 63 2.17 -2.35 9.60
N ASP A 64 1.02 -2.37 8.91
CA ASP A 64 0.90 -2.98 7.59
C ASP A 64 1.60 -2.15 6.52
N TYR A 65 2.11 -2.81 5.49
CA TYR A 65 2.64 -2.16 4.30
C TYR A 65 1.51 -1.92 3.31
N ILE A 66 1.41 -0.72 2.77
CA ILE A 66 0.55 -0.43 1.62
C ILE A 66 1.42 -0.50 0.39
N ILE A 67 1.11 -1.45 -0.49
CA ILE A 67 1.85 -1.71 -1.71
C ILE A 67 1.10 -1.11 -2.89
N LYS A 68 1.83 -0.40 -3.75
CA LYS A 68 1.40 -0.04 -5.09
C LYS A 68 1.89 -1.11 -6.06
N GLY A 69 0.97 -1.95 -6.48
CA GLY A 69 1.19 -2.99 -7.46
C GLY A 69 1.22 -2.46 -8.90
N VAL A 70 1.13 -3.39 -9.85
CA VAL A 70 0.97 -3.08 -11.26
C VAL A 70 -0.40 -2.44 -11.52
N GLN A 71 -0.52 -1.62 -12.56
CA GLN A 71 -1.79 -0.97 -12.94
C GLN A 71 -2.44 -0.08 -11.86
N ASN A 72 -1.67 0.45 -10.90
CA ASN A 72 -2.16 1.26 -9.77
C ASN A 72 -3.07 0.52 -8.79
N GLU A 73 -3.02 -0.81 -8.76
CA GLU A 73 -3.68 -1.57 -7.71
C GLU A 73 -3.00 -1.34 -6.37
N LEU A 74 -3.79 -1.06 -5.33
CA LEU A 74 -3.32 -0.92 -3.96
C LEU A 74 -3.81 -2.09 -3.12
N TYR A 75 -2.96 -2.60 -2.24
CA TYR A 75 -3.34 -3.65 -1.30
C TYR A 75 -2.49 -3.58 -0.02
N PRO A 76 -3.06 -4.01 1.12
CA PRO A 76 -2.31 -4.12 2.35
C PRO A 76 -1.51 -5.42 2.38
N CYS A 77 -0.33 -5.39 3.00
CA CYS A 77 0.52 -6.53 3.22
C CYS A 77 1.00 -6.55 4.66
N LYS A 78 0.87 -7.69 5.35
CA LYS A 78 1.37 -7.83 6.72
C LYS A 78 2.89 -7.69 6.74
N PRO A 79 3.48 -7.03 7.74
CA PRO A 79 4.90 -6.72 7.78
C PRO A 79 5.79 -7.97 7.73
N ASP A 80 5.36 -9.07 8.35
CA ASP A 80 6.08 -10.35 8.30
C ASP A 80 6.05 -10.98 6.90
N ILE A 81 4.95 -10.85 6.17
CA ILE A 81 4.83 -11.34 4.78
C ILE A 81 5.67 -10.45 3.86
N PHE A 82 5.59 -9.12 4.05
CA PHE A 82 6.33 -8.16 3.25
C PHE A 82 7.83 -8.44 3.27
N ARG A 83 8.41 -8.57 4.48
CA ARG A 83 9.85 -8.81 4.67
C ARG A 83 10.33 -10.18 4.15
N GLN A 84 9.44 -11.16 4.07
CA GLN A 84 9.74 -12.47 3.49
C GLN A 84 9.63 -12.48 1.95
N THR A 85 8.85 -11.57 1.38
CA THR A 85 8.51 -11.56 -0.04
C THR A 85 9.33 -10.56 -0.84
N TYR A 86 9.66 -9.42 -0.24
CA TYR A 86 10.32 -8.29 -0.90
C TYR A 86 11.68 -8.01 -0.28
N SER A 87 12.63 -7.63 -1.12
CA SER A 87 13.95 -7.13 -0.72
C SER A 87 14.12 -5.73 -1.28
N LEU A 88 14.82 -4.87 -0.53
CA LEU A 88 15.16 -3.53 -0.99
C LEU A 88 16.06 -3.65 -2.23
N LEU A 89 15.73 -2.92 -3.28
CA LEU A 89 16.63 -2.75 -4.43
C LEU A 89 17.55 -1.56 -4.13
N GLU A 90 18.86 -1.81 -4.19
CA GLU A 90 19.91 -0.77 -4.10
C GLU A 90 20.15 -0.08 -5.44
#